data_AF-R1HVR8-F1
#
_entry.id   AF-R1HVR8-F1
#
_cell.length_a   1.000
_cell.length_b   1.000
_cell.length_c   1.000
_cell.angle_alpha   90.00
_cell.angle_beta   90.00
_cell.angle_gamma   90.00
#
_symmetry.space_group_name_H-M   'P 1'
#
loop_
_entity.id
_entity.type
_entity.pdbx_description
1 polymer ?
#
loop_
_entity_poly.entity_id
_entity_poly.type
_entity_poly.pdbx_seq_one_letter_code
_entity_poly.pdbx_strand_id
1 'polypeptide(L)'
;MPAEPYYIRDPAELAQKLALGHWLVFTHERLGDECDLPTWKAAVREACLDLNVVEETITIPRKDLTIVFNAEKVPDAEEIRASVSRAELDRWIARELRPELQTRLARGE
;
A
#
# COMPACT_ATOMS: atom_id res chain seq x y z
N MET A 1 -4.28 -18.01 -3.23
CA MET A 1 -4.58 -17.01 -4.28
C MET A 1 -3.66 -15.82 -4.02
N PRO A 2 -2.95 -15.27 -5.02
CA PRO A 2 -2.05 -14.14 -4.78
C PRO A 2 -2.89 -12.93 -4.35
N ALA A 3 -2.58 -12.37 -3.19
CA ALA A 3 -3.27 -11.20 -2.66
C ALA A 3 -3.06 -10.01 -3.62
N GLU A 4 -4.14 -9.54 -4.23
CA GLU A 4 -4.11 -8.29 -5.00
C GLU A 4 -3.71 -7.13 -4.07
N PRO A 5 -2.96 -6.12 -4.56
CA PRO A 5 -2.55 -4.99 -3.73
C PRO A 5 -3.77 -4.15 -3.33
N TYR A 6 -4.35 -4.44 -2.17
CA TYR A 6 -5.48 -3.73 -1.58
C TYR A 6 -5.03 -2.33 -1.17
N TYR A 7 -5.43 -1.32 -1.93
CA TYR A 7 -5.22 0.07 -1.56
C TYR A 7 -6.40 0.54 -0.69
N ILE A 8 -6.16 0.68 0.61
CA ILE A 8 -7.17 1.12 1.57
C ILE A 8 -6.85 2.56 1.97
N ARG A 9 -7.72 3.50 1.60
CA ARG A 9 -7.61 4.91 2.01
C ARG A 9 -8.08 5.14 3.44
N ASP A 10 -8.95 4.29 3.95
CA ASP A 10 -9.55 4.41 5.28
C ASP A 10 -8.68 3.70 6.34
N PRO A 11 -8.05 4.44 7.27
CA PRO A 11 -7.26 3.85 8.35
C PRO A 11 -8.03 2.81 9.18
N ALA A 12 -9.35 2.99 9.36
CA ALA A 12 -10.18 2.07 10.11
C ALA A 12 -10.37 0.73 9.38
N GLU A 13 -10.60 0.77 8.07
CA GLU A 13 -10.67 -0.44 7.25
C GLU A 13 -9.31 -1.16 7.26
N LEU A 14 -8.20 -0.42 7.18
CA LEU A 14 -6.87 -1.01 7.23
C LEU A 14 -6.65 -1.74 8.57
N ALA A 15 -6.96 -1.10 9.69
CA ALA A 15 -6.81 -1.71 11.01
C ALA A 15 -7.63 -3.01 11.13
N GLN A 16 -8.85 -3.05 10.59
CA GLN A 16 -9.66 -4.28 10.53
C GLN A 16 -8.98 -5.38 9.71
N LYS A 17 -8.39 -5.03 8.56
CA LYS A 17 -7.67 -5.99 7.72
C LYS A 17 -6.41 -6.51 8.41
N LEU A 18 -5.67 -5.64 9.11
CA LEU A 18 -4.52 -6.02 9.92
C LEU A 18 -4.93 -6.97 11.07
N ALA A 19 -6.07 -6.72 11.72
CA ALA A 19 -6.63 -7.62 12.73
C ALA A 19 -6.92 -9.03 12.17
N LEU A 20 -7.34 -9.12 10.91
CA LEU A 20 -7.55 -10.40 10.22
C LEU A 20 -6.25 -11.09 9.78
N GLY A 21 -5.12 -10.39 9.79
CA GLY A 21 -3.82 -10.91 9.33
C GLY A 21 -3.49 -10.58 7.89
N HIS A 22 -4.26 -9.72 7.24
CA HIS A 22 -3.82 -9.10 6.00
C HIS A 22 -2.73 -8.07 6.30
N TRP A 23 -1.96 -7.72 5.28
CA TRP A 23 -0.97 -6.65 5.33
C TRP A 23 -1.14 -5.74 4.12
N LEU A 24 -0.53 -4.56 4.22
CA LEU A 24 -0.59 -3.54 3.20
C LEU A 24 0.81 -3.28 2.64
N VAL A 25 0.89 -3.18 1.32
CA VAL A 25 2.02 -2.59 0.61
C VAL A 25 1.53 -1.32 -0.07
N PHE A 26 2.13 -0.19 0.29
CA PHE A 26 1.65 1.14 -0.07
C PHE A 26 2.77 1.99 -0.65
N THR A 27 2.55 2.62 -1.81
CA THR A 27 3.50 3.56 -2.44
C THR A 27 3.14 5.01 -2.07
N HIS A 28 4.13 5.81 -1.66
CA HIS A 28 3.87 7.15 -1.10
C HIS A 28 3.25 8.10 -2.11
N GLU A 29 3.54 7.94 -3.40
CA GLU A 29 2.86 8.64 -4.51
C GLU A 29 1.33 8.55 -4.47
N ARG A 30 0.76 7.51 -3.84
CA ARG A 30 -0.69 7.34 -3.73
C ARG A 30 -1.32 8.06 -2.54
N LEU A 31 -0.56 8.68 -1.63
CA LEU A 31 -1.12 9.55 -0.59
C LEU A 31 -1.78 10.80 -1.19
N GLY A 32 -1.27 11.25 -2.35
CA GLY A 32 -1.65 12.54 -2.92
C GLY A 32 -1.06 13.71 -2.13
N ASP A 33 -1.35 14.93 -2.57
CA ASP A 33 -0.77 16.15 -1.97
C ASP A 33 -1.45 16.56 -0.65
N GLU A 34 -2.60 15.95 -0.33
CA GLU A 34 -3.46 16.34 0.80
C GLU A 34 -3.09 15.67 2.13
N CYS A 35 -2.26 14.63 2.11
CA CYS A 35 -1.89 13.88 3.31
C CYS A 35 -0.43 13.43 3.22
N ASP A 36 0.37 13.73 4.25
CA ASP A 36 1.75 13.25 4.33
C ASP A 36 1.84 11.87 4.99
N LEU A 37 2.95 11.17 4.73
CA LEU A 37 3.19 9.83 5.27
C LEU A 37 3.14 9.79 6.81
N PRO A 38 3.73 10.75 7.56
CA PRO A 38 3.60 10.80 9.01
C PRO A 38 2.16 10.89 9.51
N THR A 39 1.34 11.77 8.92
CA THR A 39 -0.07 11.96 9.29
C THR A 39 -0.87 10.70 9.04
N TRP A 40 -0.66 10.07 7.88
CA TRP A 40 -1.30 8.79 7.58
C TRP A 40 -0.90 7.68 8.55
N LYS A 41 0.40 7.55 8.88
CA LYS A 41 0.87 6.56 9.86
C LYS A 41 0.24 6.78 11.24
N ALA A 42 0.10 8.04 11.67
CA ALA A 42 -0.55 8.37 12.93
C ALA A 42 -2.04 7.95 12.93
N ALA A 43 -2.77 8.22 11.84
CA ALA A 43 -4.16 7.79 11.72
C ALA A 43 -4.32 6.26 11.73
N VAL A 44 -3.42 5.53 11.05
CA VAL A 44 -3.42 4.05 11.08
C VAL A 44 -3.12 3.53 12.48
N ARG A 45 -2.16 4.14 13.18
CA ARG A 45 -1.85 3.82 14.58
C ARG A 45 -3.07 3.97 15.47
N GLU A 46 -3.74 5.12 15.40
CA GLU A 46 -4.95 5.38 16.20
C GLU A 46 -6.05 4.33 15.92
N ALA A 47 -6.29 4.02 14.64
CA ALA A 47 -7.27 2.99 14.28
C ALA A 47 -6.89 1.58 14.77
N CYS A 48 -5.59 1.25 14.80
CA CYS A 48 -5.11 -0.03 15.34
C CYS A 48 -5.26 -0.13 16.86
N LEU A 49 -5.08 0.97 17.59
CA LEU A 49 -5.28 1.02 19.04
C LEU A 49 -6.72 0.64 19.43
N ASP A 50 -7.71 1.13 18.68
CA ASP A 50 -9.12 0.81 18.92
C ASP A 50 -9.44 -0.69 18.77
N LEU A 51 -8.65 -1.40 17.96
CA LEU A 51 -8.81 -2.84 17.69
C LEU A 51 -7.79 -3.70 18.45
N ASN A 52 -6.98 -3.10 19.33
CA ASN A 52 -5.89 -3.76 20.04
C ASN A 52 -4.93 -4.53 19.09
N VAL A 53 -4.69 -3.95 17.91
CA VAL A 53 -3.73 -4.46 16.91
C VAL A 53 -2.39 -3.78 17.15
N VAL A 54 -1.31 -4.56 17.21
CA VAL A 54 0.05 -4.02 17.25
C VAL A 54 0.56 -3.91 15.82
N GLU A 55 0.47 -2.74 15.21
CA GLU A 55 0.95 -2.53 13.84
C GLU A 55 2.46 -2.27 13.81
N GLU A 56 3.12 -2.88 12.83
CA GLU A 56 4.53 -2.66 12.52
C GLU A 56 4.65 -2.09 11.11
N THR A 57 5.60 -1.17 10.95
CA THR A 57 5.73 -0.40 9.71
C THR A 57 7.17 -0.42 9.20
N ILE A 58 7.37 -0.96 8.00
CA ILE A 58 8.66 -0.95 7.31
C ILE A 58 8.60 0.03 6.15
N THR A 59 9.47 1.03 6.16
CA THR A 59 9.59 1.98 5.04
C THR A 59 10.83 1.63 4.22
N ILE A 60 10.70 1.58 2.90
CA ILE A 60 11.78 1.32 1.93
C ILE A 60 12.01 2.60 1.13
N PRO A 61 12.90 3.50 1.58
CA PRO A 61 13.02 4.84 1.01
C PRO A 61 13.36 4.85 -0.48
N ARG A 62 14.25 3.94 -0.92
CA ARG A 62 14.65 3.83 -2.34
C ARG A 62 13.50 3.48 -3.28
N LYS A 63 12.44 2.85 -2.76
CA LYS A 63 11.27 2.41 -3.55
C LYS A 63 10.06 3.32 -3.32
N ASP A 64 10.17 4.31 -2.43
CA ASP A 64 9.07 5.19 -2.04
C ASP A 64 7.82 4.41 -1.60
N LEU A 65 8.05 3.41 -0.74
CA LEU A 65 7.08 2.40 -0.37
C LEU A 65 7.12 2.11 1.13
N THR A 66 5.95 1.85 1.71
CA THR A 66 5.77 1.42 3.09
C THR A 66 4.96 0.13 3.13
N ILE A 67 5.37 -0.77 4.02
CA ILE A 67 4.69 -2.01 4.34
C ILE A 67 4.13 -1.84 5.76
N VAL A 68 2.86 -2.17 5.95
CA VAL A 68 2.21 -2.21 7.27
C VAL A 68 1.64 -3.60 7.50
N PHE A 69 1.94 -4.19 8.65
CA PHE A 69 1.44 -5.51 9.03
C PHE A 69 1.18 -5.56 10.53
N ASN A 70 0.46 -6.57 10.98
CA ASN A 70 0.25 -6.85 12.40
C ASN A 70 1.44 -7.66 12.95
N ALA A 71 2.07 -7.20 14.04
CA ALA A 71 3.22 -7.84 14.67
C ALA A 71 2.94 -9.27 15.16
N GLU A 72 1.68 -9.59 15.47
CA GLU A 72 1.27 -10.93 15.87
C GLU A 72 0.99 -11.86 14.67
N LYS A 73 0.90 -11.30 13.47
CA LYS A 73 0.58 -12.00 12.21
C LYS A 73 1.53 -11.58 11.10
N VAL A 74 2.83 -11.78 11.34
CA VAL A 74 3.89 -11.36 10.42
C VAL A 74 3.79 -12.15 9.10
N PRO A 75 3.73 -11.47 7.94
CA PRO A 75 3.74 -12.14 6.64
C PRO A 75 5.10 -12.78 6.33
N ASP A 76 5.09 -13.84 5.51
CA ASP A 76 6.33 -14.49 5.10
C ASP A 76 7.18 -13.57 4.20
N ALA A 77 8.50 -13.72 4.25
CA ALA A 77 9.41 -12.94 3.44
C ALA A 77 9.17 -13.11 1.92
N GLU A 78 8.74 -14.28 1.46
CA GLU A 78 8.35 -14.52 0.07
C GLU A 78 7.08 -13.76 -0.31
N GLU A 79 6.08 -13.73 0.57
CA GLU A 79 4.83 -12.99 0.36
C GLU A 79 5.08 -11.48 0.30
N ILE A 80 5.96 -10.97 1.18
CA ILE A 80 6.41 -9.58 1.15
C ILE A 80 7.11 -9.28 -0.18
N ARG A 81 8.05 -10.13 -0.60
CA ARG A 81 8.77 -9.94 -1.89
C ARG A 81 7.80 -9.90 -3.06
N ALA A 82 6.86 -10.85 -3.13
CA ALA A 82 5.85 -10.89 -4.19
C ALA A 82 4.99 -9.63 -4.22
N SER A 83 4.55 -9.16 -3.04
CA SER A 83 3.73 -7.95 -2.91
C SER A 83 4.49 -6.69 -3.33
N VAL A 84 5.76 -6.56 -2.93
CA VAL A 84 6.62 -5.43 -3.34
C VAL A 84 6.87 -5.45 -4.85
N SER A 85 7.21 -6.61 -5.41
CA SER A 85 7.41 -6.76 -6.86
C SER A 85 6.15 -6.41 -7.65
N ARG A 86 4.96 -6.79 -7.13
CA ARG A 86 3.69 -6.41 -7.76
C ARG A 86 3.44 -4.91 -7.69
N ALA A 87 3.68 -4.27 -6.55
CA ALA A 87 3.52 -2.83 -6.41
C ALA A 87 4.48 -2.03 -7.33
N GLU A 88 5.70 -2.52 -7.52
CA GLU A 88 6.66 -1.95 -8.48
C GLU A 88 6.20 -2.13 -9.92
N LEU A 89 5.71 -3.32 -10.27
CA LEU A 89 5.17 -3.60 -11.61
C LEU A 89 3.96 -2.69 -11.89
N ASP A 90 3.02 -2.56 -10.96
CA ASP A 90 1.85 -1.70 -11.11
C ASP A 90 2.26 -0.22 -11.26
N ARG A 91 3.30 0.23 -10.53
CA ARG A 91 3.86 1.58 -10.67
C ARG A 91 4.48 1.78 -12.05
N TRP A 92 5.23 0.80 -12.55
CA TRP A 92 5.83 0.84 -13.88
C TRP A 92 4.76 0.87 -14.97
N ILE A 93 3.78 -0.04 -14.92
CA ILE A 93 2.63 -0.08 -15.82
C ILE A 93 1.88 1.26 -15.80
N ALA A 94 1.58 1.80 -14.62
CA ALA A 94 0.86 3.07 -14.51
C ALA A 94 1.64 4.26 -15.09
N ARG A 95 2.98 4.23 -15.02
CA ARG A 95 3.85 5.26 -15.60
C ARG A 95 4.01 5.13 -17.12
N GLU A 96 4.11 3.91 -17.63
CA GLU A 96 4.41 3.66 -19.05
C GLU A 96 3.15 3.61 -19.93
N LEU A 97 2.06 2.99 -19.45
CA LEU A 97 0.83 2.80 -20.24
C LEU A 97 -0.12 3.99 -20.20
N ARG A 98 -0.18 4.77 -19.11
CA ARG A 98 -1.07 5.95 -19.06
C ARG A 98 -0.75 6.99 -20.14
N PRO A 99 0.53 7.36 -20.38
CA PRO A 99 0.88 8.28 -21.46
C PRO A 99 0.52 7.71 -22.84
N GLU A 100 0.77 6.42 -23.09
CA GLU A 100 0.45 5.80 -24.39
C GLU A 100 -1.05 5.69 -24.64
N LEU A 101 -1.84 5.30 -23.63
CA LEU A 101 -3.30 5.26 -23.73
C LEU A 101 -3.89 6.66 -23.90
N GLN A 102 -3.40 7.66 -23.17
CA GLN A 102 -3.79 9.06 -23.38
C GLN A 102 -3.41 9.55 -24.78
N THR A 103 -2.24 9.15 -25.28
CA THR A 103 -1.77 9.49 -26.63
C THR A 103 -2.63 8.85 -27.71
N ARG A 104 -3.07 7.60 -27.53
CA ARG A 104 -3.96 6.89 -28.46
C ARG A 104 -5.38 7.45 -28.44
N LEU A 105 -5.93 7.71 -27.26
CA LEU A 105 -7.21 8.40 -27.08
C LEU A 105 -7.19 9.81 -27.68
N ALA A 106 -6.09 10.56 -27.55
CA ALA A 106 -5.91 11.87 -28.18
C ALA A 106 -5.81 11.79 -29.72
N ARG A 107 -5.42 10.62 -30.28
CA ARG A 107 -5.41 10.35 -31.72
C ARG A 107 -6.73 9.77 -32.24
N GLY A 108 -7.69 9.46 -31.36
CA GLY A 108 -8.98 8.89 -31.75
C GLY A 108 -8.93 7.43 -32.19
N GLU A 109 -7.96 6.65 -31.66
CA GLU A 109 -7.82 5.20 -31.88
C GLU A 109 -8.45 4.35 -30.76
#